data_AF-A0A7S2NCC0-F1
#
_entry.id   AF-A0A7S2NCC0-F1
#
_cell.length_a   1.000
_cell.length_b   1.000
_cell.length_c   1.000
_cell.angle_alpha   90.00
_cell.angle_beta   90.00
_cell.angle_gamma   90.00
#
_symmetry.space_group_name_H-M   'P 1'
#
loop_
_entity.id
_entity.type
_entity.pdbx_description
1 polymer ?
#
loop_
_entity_poly.entity_id
_entity_poly.type
_entity_poly.pdbx_seq_one_letter_code
_entity_poly.pdbx_strand_id
1 'polypeptide(L)'
;CWEGDSSGSFSSTTTNAEFGARYEHGLVARSDGALLIMGGKDSNSNILSDVWISTSLSYGHVDASTWRNLTMAAPWSPRYDFGALVRGDGRILIIGGITAGNNHADDVWCSSEGYE
;
A
#
# COMPACT_ATOMS: atom_id res chain seq x y z
N CYS A 1 -14.58 11.99 -5.55
CA CYS A 1 -15.99 12.16 -5.19
C CYS A 1 -16.32 11.11 -4.14
N TRP A 2 -17.06 11.50 -3.10
CA TRP A 2 -17.68 10.57 -2.16
C TRP A 2 -19.13 10.44 -2.64
N GLU A 3 -19.54 9.26 -3.06
CA GLU A 3 -20.95 8.91 -3.25
C GLU A 3 -21.25 7.88 -2.15
N GLY A 4 -21.54 8.37 -0.96
CA GLY A 4 -22.09 7.57 0.12
C GLY A 4 -23.40 8.19 0.56
N ASP A 5 -24.31 7.35 1.03
CA ASP A 5 -25.55 7.79 1.65
C ASP A 5 -25.25 8.85 2.73
N SER A 6 -26.21 9.73 2.97
CA SER A 6 -26.09 10.89 3.87
C SER A 6 -25.91 10.53 5.36
N SER A 7 -25.54 9.29 5.68
CA SER A 7 -25.14 8.82 7.00
C SER A 7 -23.70 8.36 6.93
N GLY A 8 -22.74 9.22 7.28
CA GLY A 8 -21.30 8.89 7.29
C GLY A 8 -20.97 7.68 8.18
N SER A 9 -21.21 6.49 7.67
CA SER A 9 -21.09 5.23 8.36
C SER A 9 -19.83 4.52 7.87
N PHE A 10 -19.05 4.03 8.82
CA PHE A 10 -17.87 3.22 8.55
C PHE A 10 -18.25 1.77 8.74
N SER A 11 -18.10 0.97 7.69
CA SER A 11 -18.25 -0.49 7.75
C SER A 11 -16.89 -1.15 7.54
N SER A 12 -16.58 -2.16 8.34
CA SER A 12 -15.41 -3.00 8.12
C SER A 12 -15.60 -3.86 6.87
N THR A 13 -14.73 -3.70 5.89
CA THR A 13 -14.75 -4.51 4.67
C THR A 13 -14.15 -5.92 4.86
N THR A 14 -13.19 -6.07 5.78
CA THR A 14 -12.64 -7.35 6.23
C THR A 14 -11.99 -7.20 7.60
N THR A 15 -12.03 -8.24 8.45
CA THR A 15 -11.34 -8.28 9.75
C THR A 15 -10.00 -8.98 9.70
N ASN A 16 -9.67 -9.63 8.57
CA ASN A 16 -8.44 -10.39 8.40
C ASN A 16 -7.99 -10.29 6.94
N ALA A 17 -7.33 -9.17 6.61
CA ALA A 17 -6.76 -8.97 5.28
C ALA A 17 -5.50 -9.82 5.08
N GLU A 18 -5.28 -10.26 3.85
CA GLU A 18 -4.24 -11.23 3.50
C GLU A 18 -2.82 -10.70 3.72
N PHE A 19 -2.62 -9.38 3.69
CA PHE A 19 -1.34 -8.74 3.97
C PHE A 19 -0.97 -8.72 5.46
N GLY A 20 -1.87 -9.10 6.38
CA GLY A 20 -1.58 -9.16 7.82
C GLY A 20 -1.47 -7.80 8.52
N ALA A 21 -1.47 -7.82 9.86
CA ALA A 21 -1.44 -6.60 10.67
C ALA A 21 -0.11 -5.84 10.53
N ARG A 22 -0.17 -4.53 10.26
CA ARG A 22 1.00 -3.66 10.07
C ARG A 22 0.70 -2.18 10.34
N TYR A 23 1.73 -1.39 10.62
CA TYR A 23 1.68 0.07 10.78
C TYR A 23 2.80 0.76 9.99
N GLU A 24 2.73 2.09 9.85
CA GLU A 24 3.72 2.93 9.15
C GLU A 24 4.04 2.46 7.72
N HIS A 25 3.04 1.83 7.07
CA HIS A 25 3.10 1.37 5.69
C HIS A 25 2.74 2.47 4.71
N GLY A 26 3.18 2.34 3.47
CA GLY A 26 2.70 3.17 2.37
C GLY A 26 1.37 2.64 1.83
N LEU A 27 0.39 3.51 1.60
CA LEU A 27 -0.87 3.21 0.92
C LEU A 27 -1.06 4.19 -0.23
N VAL A 28 -1.34 3.68 -1.43
CA VAL A 28 -1.63 4.52 -2.60
C VAL A 28 -2.84 3.98 -3.37
N ALA A 29 -3.57 4.90 -4.02
CA ALA A 29 -4.67 4.57 -4.92
C ALA A 29 -4.27 4.92 -6.36
N ARG A 30 -4.47 3.98 -7.27
CA ARG A 30 -4.29 4.17 -8.72
C ARG A 30 -5.54 4.80 -9.34
N SER A 31 -5.38 5.37 -10.54
CA SER A 31 -6.48 5.98 -11.30
C SER A 31 -7.54 4.99 -11.78
N ASP A 32 -7.20 3.70 -11.83
CA ASP A 32 -8.14 2.59 -12.13
C ASP A 32 -8.91 2.12 -10.88
N GLY A 33 -8.68 2.74 -9.72
CA GLY A 33 -9.31 2.39 -8.45
C GLY A 33 -8.54 1.34 -7.64
N ALA A 34 -7.49 0.72 -8.18
CA ALA A 34 -6.73 -0.26 -7.42
C ALA A 34 -5.99 0.38 -6.23
N LEU A 35 -5.96 -0.33 -5.10
CA LEU A 35 -5.22 0.09 -3.90
C LEU A 35 -3.96 -0.74 -3.77
N LEU A 36 -2.84 -0.09 -3.42
CA LEU A 36 -1.60 -0.78 -3.08
C LEU A 36 -1.15 -0.43 -1.67
N ILE A 37 -0.83 -1.47 -0.89
CA ILE A 37 -0.18 -1.35 0.41
C ILE A 37 1.24 -1.91 0.32
N MET A 38 2.21 -1.17 0.86
CA MET A 38 3.63 -1.43 0.68
C MET A 38 4.37 -1.30 1.99
N GLY A 39 5.24 -2.26 2.29
CA GLY A 39 6.17 -2.20 3.43
C GLY A 39 5.47 -1.99 4.78
N GLY A 40 6.11 -1.18 5.63
CA GLY A 40 5.69 -0.95 7.01
C GLY A 40 6.31 -1.94 7.98
N LYS A 41 5.72 -2.02 9.17
CA LYS A 41 6.20 -2.87 10.26
C LYS A 41 5.09 -3.72 10.83
N ASP A 42 5.34 -5.01 11.02
CA ASP A 42 4.37 -5.95 11.58
C ASP A 42 4.37 -5.95 13.13
N SER A 43 3.44 -6.72 13.72
CA SER A 43 3.32 -6.87 15.18
C SER A 43 4.56 -7.46 15.85
N ASN A 44 5.42 -8.16 15.09
CA ASN A 44 6.67 -8.75 15.58
C ASN A 44 7.88 -7.82 15.36
N SER A 45 7.63 -6.57 14.95
CA SER A 45 8.65 -5.59 14.58
C SER A 45 9.50 -5.97 13.36
N ASN A 46 9.04 -6.89 12.52
CA ASN A 46 9.66 -7.13 11.22
C ASN A 46 9.38 -5.94 10.31
N ILE A 47 10.43 -5.44 9.66
CA ILE A 47 10.31 -4.40 8.65
C ILE A 47 10.05 -5.09 7.32
N LEU A 48 9.06 -4.62 6.58
CA LEU A 48 8.54 -5.29 5.40
C LEU A 48 8.96 -4.57 4.12
N SER A 49 9.08 -5.35 3.04
CA SER A 49 9.25 -4.86 1.66
C SER A 49 8.28 -5.51 0.68
N ASP A 50 7.21 -6.11 1.21
CA ASP A 50 6.18 -6.71 0.39
C ASP A 50 5.23 -5.64 -0.16
N VAL A 51 4.58 -5.99 -1.28
CA VAL A 51 3.60 -5.16 -1.94
C VAL A 51 2.36 -6.00 -2.18
N TRP A 52 1.22 -5.48 -1.77
CA TRP A 52 -0.08 -6.10 -1.98
C TRP A 52 -0.99 -5.14 -2.73
N ILE A 53 -1.91 -5.70 -3.51
CA ILE A 53 -2.88 -4.94 -4.28
C ILE A 53 -4.29 -5.46 -4.04
N SER A 54 -5.23 -4.53 -3.95
CA SER A 54 -6.65 -4.81 -4.03
C SER A 54 -7.20 -4.21 -5.32
N THR A 55 -7.79 -5.06 -6.14
CA THR A 55 -8.47 -4.68 -7.40
C THR A 55 -9.94 -5.08 -7.41
N SER A 56 -10.43 -5.64 -6.30
CA SER A 56 -11.82 -6.10 -6.20
C SER A 56 -12.74 -4.90 -6.32
N LEU A 57 -13.76 -4.98 -7.16
CA LEU A 57 -14.72 -3.90 -7.37
C LEU A 57 -16.11 -4.34 -6.89
N SER A 58 -16.77 -3.48 -6.12
CA SER A 58 -18.18 -3.60 -5.77
C SER A 58 -18.89 -2.28 -6.09
N TYR A 59 -19.96 -2.36 -6.88
CA TYR A 59 -20.74 -1.21 -7.33
C TYR A 59 -19.90 -0.07 -7.97
N GLY A 60 -18.82 -0.40 -8.67
CA GLY A 60 -17.95 0.59 -9.34
C GLY A 60 -16.87 1.21 -8.44
N HIS A 61 -16.72 0.73 -7.20
CA HIS A 61 -15.68 1.16 -6.26
C HIS A 61 -14.82 -0.02 -5.81
N VAL A 62 -13.57 0.23 -5.42
CA VAL A 62 -12.69 -0.82 -4.88
C VAL A 62 -13.22 -1.33 -3.54
N ASP A 63 -13.59 -2.60 -3.52
CA ASP A 63 -13.97 -3.34 -2.33
C ASP A 63 -12.68 -3.91 -1.74
N ALA A 64 -12.09 -3.19 -0.76
CA ALA A 64 -10.83 -3.55 -0.09
C ALA A 64 -10.93 -4.84 0.78
N SER A 65 -11.82 -5.77 0.41
CA SER A 65 -12.13 -7.04 1.06
C SER A 65 -11.11 -8.11 0.74
N THR A 66 -10.46 -8.04 -0.42
CA THR A 66 -9.50 -9.03 -0.89
C THR A 66 -8.21 -8.38 -1.36
N TRP A 67 -7.09 -9.00 -1.01
CA TRP A 67 -5.76 -8.54 -1.37
C TRP A 67 -4.95 -9.69 -1.98
N ARG A 68 -4.26 -9.41 -3.09
CA ARG A 68 -3.29 -10.34 -3.68
C ARG A 68 -1.87 -9.80 -3.46
N ASN A 69 -0.94 -10.70 -3.18
CA ASN A 69 0.46 -10.34 -3.12
C ASN A 69 0.97 -10.06 -4.55
N LEU A 70 1.58 -8.88 -4.76
CA LEU A 70 2.30 -8.55 -5.99
C LEU A 70 3.75 -9.00 -5.93
N THR A 71 4.39 -8.79 -4.78
CA THR A 71 5.73 -9.30 -4.49
C THR A 71 5.93 -9.41 -2.99
N MET A 72 6.66 -10.44 -2.57
CA MET A 72 7.10 -10.61 -1.18
C MET A 72 8.40 -9.82 -0.87
N ALA A 73 9.14 -9.42 -1.91
CA ALA A 73 10.43 -8.75 -1.77
C ALA A 73 10.61 -7.76 -2.93
N ALA A 74 10.18 -6.52 -2.71
CA ALA A 74 10.47 -5.42 -3.62
C ALA A 74 11.98 -5.11 -3.64
N PRO A 75 12.49 -4.46 -4.71
CA PRO A 75 13.93 -4.21 -4.85
C PRO A 75 14.48 -3.17 -3.86
N TRP A 76 13.62 -2.40 -3.22
CA TRP A 76 14.01 -1.46 -2.17
C TRP A 76 14.17 -2.16 -0.82
N SER A 77 15.11 -1.68 0.00
CA SER A 77 15.29 -2.19 1.36
C SER A 77 13.99 -2.08 2.17
N PRO A 78 13.62 -3.11 2.94
CA PRO A 78 12.46 -3.06 3.83
C PRO A 78 12.44 -1.77 4.65
N ARG A 79 11.29 -1.10 4.67
CA ARG A 79 11.14 0.22 5.26
C ARG A 79 9.74 0.51 5.78
N TYR A 80 9.69 1.46 6.70
CA TYR A 80 8.49 2.03 7.29
C TYR A 80 8.63 3.56 7.39
N ASP A 81 7.55 4.27 7.71
CA ASP A 81 7.51 5.73 7.87
C ASP A 81 8.02 6.50 6.63
N PHE A 82 7.69 5.99 5.44
CA PHE A 82 8.11 6.55 4.16
C PHE A 82 6.95 7.25 3.44
N GLY A 83 7.29 8.14 2.50
CA GLY A 83 6.33 8.75 1.59
C GLY A 83 6.06 7.85 0.38
N ALA A 84 4.79 7.71 -0.02
CA ALA A 84 4.40 7.00 -1.25
C ALA A 84 3.37 7.79 -2.05
N LEU A 85 3.48 7.77 -3.39
CA LEU A 85 2.49 8.40 -4.28
C LEU A 85 2.41 7.72 -5.64
N VAL A 86 1.26 7.87 -6.32
CA VAL A 86 1.12 7.54 -7.74
C VAL A 86 1.34 8.80 -8.58
N ARG A 87 2.24 8.72 -9.55
CA ARG A 87 2.51 9.79 -10.52
C ARG A 87 1.42 9.82 -11.59
N GLY A 88 1.32 10.93 -12.33
CA GLY A 88 0.35 11.08 -13.42
C GLY A 88 0.53 10.10 -14.58
N ASP A 89 1.69 9.45 -14.70
CA ASP A 89 1.97 8.37 -15.65
C ASP A 89 1.67 6.96 -15.09
N GLY A 90 1.03 6.86 -13.92
CA GLY A 90 0.64 5.60 -13.27
C GLY A 90 1.76 4.92 -12.49
N ARG A 91 2.99 5.44 -12.50
CA ARG A 91 4.11 4.86 -11.75
C ARG A 91 4.03 5.20 -10.27
N ILE A 92 4.54 4.32 -9.43
CA ILE A 92 4.56 4.50 -7.98
C ILE A 92 5.93 4.98 -7.55
N LEU A 93 5.96 6.02 -6.71
CA LEU A 93 7.17 6.48 -6.03
C LEU A 93 7.14 6.06 -4.56
N ILE A 94 8.31 5.70 -4.05
CA ILE A 94 8.61 5.52 -2.62
C ILE A 94 9.80 6.43 -2.30
N ILE A 95 9.66 7.25 -1.26
CA ILE A 95 10.63 8.30 -0.91
C ILE A 95 10.94 8.21 0.58
N GLY A 96 12.23 8.06 0.90
CA GLY A 96 12.75 8.09 2.26
C GLY A 96 12.22 6.97 3.17
N GLY A 97 12.01 7.31 4.44
CA GLY A 97 11.60 6.41 5.52
C GLY A 97 12.77 5.84 6.33
N ILE A 98 12.46 4.83 7.13
CA ILE A 98 13.41 4.19 8.04
C ILE A 98 13.57 2.72 7.66
N THR A 99 14.82 2.31 7.47
CA THR A 99 15.20 0.93 7.15
C THR A 99 15.74 0.20 8.38
N ALA A 100 16.16 -1.06 8.21
CA ALA A 100 16.79 -1.84 9.26
C ALA A 100 17.98 -1.10 9.92
N GLY A 101 18.09 -1.24 11.24
CA GLY A 101 19.13 -0.56 12.02
C GLY A 101 18.83 0.92 12.31
N ASN A 102 17.59 1.38 12.10
CA ASN A 102 17.17 2.78 12.31
C ASN A 102 17.90 3.77 11.39
N ASN A 103 18.22 3.33 10.17
CA ASN A 103 18.85 4.16 9.15
C ASN A 103 17.77 4.94 8.38
N HIS A 104 17.88 6.26 8.38
CA HIS A 104 17.04 7.14 7.56
C HIS A 104 17.47 7.04 6.11
N ALA A 105 16.53 6.67 5.24
CA ALA A 105 16.78 6.58 3.82
C ALA A 105 16.60 7.96 3.16
N ASP A 106 17.47 8.24 2.18
CA ASP A 106 17.43 9.41 1.30
C ASP A 106 17.24 9.02 -0.17
N ASP A 107 16.97 7.75 -0.42
CA ASP A 107 16.73 7.19 -1.75
C ASP A 107 15.28 7.39 -2.22
N VAL A 108 15.12 7.34 -3.55
CA VAL A 108 13.84 7.42 -4.23
C VAL A 108 13.73 6.22 -5.16
N TRP A 109 12.66 5.43 -5.00
CA TRP A 109 12.36 4.29 -5.85
C TRP A 109 11.16 4.61 -6.73
N CYS A 110 11.23 4.21 -8.01
CA CYS A 110 10.15 4.33 -8.97
C CYS A 110 9.85 2.95 -9.57
N SER A 111 8.57 2.56 -9.65
CA SER A 111 8.17 1.33 -10.33
C SER A 111 8.48 1.39 -11.84
N SER A 112 8.83 0.25 -12.43
CA SER A 112 9.25 0.12 -13.82
C SER A 112 8.06 -0.17 -14.77
N GLU A 113 7.03 0.70 -14.76
CA GLU A 113 5.65 0.46 -15.25
C GLU A 113 4.73 -0.09 -14.14
N GLY A 114 3.43 0.25 -14.20
CA GLY A 114 2.47 -0.04 -13.13
C GLY A 114 2.38 -1.55 -12.88
N TYR A 115 2.59 -1.98 -11.62
CA TYR A 115 2.51 -3.38 -11.22
C TYR A 115 1.24 -4.03 -11.82
N GLU A 116 1.41 -4.91 -12.81
CA GLU A 116 0.36 -5.74 -13.39
C GLU A 116 0.10 -6.96 -12.49
#